data_AF-X1BXJ9-F1
#
_entry.id   AF-X1BXJ9-F1
#
_cell.length_a   1.000
_cell.length_b   1.000
_cell.length_c   1.000
_cell.angle_alpha   90.00
_cell.angle_beta   90.00
_cell.angle_gamma   90.00
#
_symmetry.space_group_name_H-M   'P 1'
#
loop_
_entity.id
_entity.type
_entity.pdbx_description
1 polymer ?
#
loop_
_entity_poly.entity_id
_entity_poly.type
_entity_poly.pdbx_seq_one_letter_code
_entity_poly.pdbx_strand_id
1 'polypeptide(L)'
;MNAKLLFDPYCGTGTSLVEANLLNINAIGTDLNPLAKLIAITKTTLIKIQTLDLYLRDFHDLMFTYKFGINSRKSIVIPSFKNIDYWFSNDVKIKLAIIKEYIEKIDDVKIKNFFKIAFSETIRDSSWTSNSEFKLVRMKQSKLNSFNPDVFGSMEFKLSRNRNGLVDFIKSKINGAKSKIYSFNTVSRIPKNIISLNSIDLILTSPPYGDSRTTVAYGQFSRLSNQWLDVKDASNVDNNLMGGRKQEPHYKFGVKALDSLLHDM
;
A
#
# COMPACT_ATOMS: atom_id res chain seq x y z
N MET A 1 20.92 -17.53 15.20
CA MET A 1 20.41 -18.09 13.93
C MET A 1 21.35 -17.61 12.82
N ASN A 2 21.92 -18.50 11.98
CA ASN A 2 22.90 -18.14 10.94
C ASN A 2 22.27 -17.90 9.55
N ALA A 3 20.96 -17.60 9.50
CA ALA A 3 20.26 -17.36 8.23
C ALA A 3 20.81 -16.10 7.54
N LYS A 4 21.06 -16.17 6.23
CA LYS A 4 21.57 -15.06 5.41
C LYS A 4 20.54 -14.52 4.45
N LEU A 5 19.55 -15.33 4.07
CA LEU A 5 18.48 -14.95 3.15
C LEU A 5 17.10 -15.46 3.61
N LEU A 6 16.21 -14.52 3.88
CA LEU A 6 14.78 -14.73 4.13
C LEU A 6 13.98 -14.60 2.82
N PHE A 7 13.00 -15.47 2.62
CA PHE A 7 11.96 -15.32 1.61
C PHE A 7 10.57 -15.23 2.24
N ASP A 8 9.82 -14.18 1.90
CA ASP A 8 8.41 -14.05 2.24
C ASP A 8 7.55 -14.06 0.95
N PRO A 9 6.84 -15.17 0.67
CA PRO A 9 6.02 -15.29 -0.53
C PRO A 9 4.72 -14.46 -0.49
N TYR A 10 4.38 -13.86 0.65
CA TYR A 10 3.19 -13.02 0.87
C TYR A 10 3.57 -11.83 1.77
N CYS A 11 4.51 -11.01 1.29
CA CYS A 11 5.19 -10.06 2.17
C CYS A 11 4.33 -8.89 2.62
N GLY A 12 3.17 -8.65 1.99
CA GLY A 12 2.26 -7.56 2.36
C GLY A 12 2.99 -6.22 2.43
N THR A 13 2.88 -5.55 3.58
CA THR A 13 3.56 -4.26 3.83
C THR A 13 5.02 -4.39 4.27
N GLY A 14 5.58 -5.60 4.27
CA GLY A 14 7.02 -5.86 4.39
C GLY A 14 7.58 -5.93 5.80
N THR A 15 6.76 -6.20 6.83
CA THR A 15 7.23 -6.31 8.22
C THR A 15 8.34 -7.36 8.38
N SER A 16 8.14 -8.57 7.82
CA SER A 16 9.14 -9.64 7.80
C SER A 16 10.47 -9.19 7.19
N LEU A 17 10.42 -8.36 6.13
CA LEU A 17 11.59 -7.83 5.44
C LEU A 17 12.33 -6.77 6.27
N VAL A 18 11.59 -5.95 7.02
CA VAL A 18 12.15 -4.98 7.97
C VAL A 18 12.87 -5.71 9.10
N GLU A 19 12.21 -6.69 9.74
CA GLU A 19 12.81 -7.49 10.82
C GLU A 19 14.05 -8.26 10.35
N ALA A 20 13.99 -8.84 9.15
CA ALA A 20 15.15 -9.47 8.53
C ALA A 20 16.32 -8.49 8.41
N ASN A 21 16.08 -7.29 7.87
CA ASN A 21 17.12 -6.27 7.73
C ASN A 21 17.70 -5.83 9.08
N LEU A 22 16.88 -5.71 10.13
CA LEU A 22 17.33 -5.36 11.49
C LEU A 22 18.27 -6.44 12.06
N LEU A 23 17.97 -7.71 11.78
CA LEU A 23 18.80 -8.86 12.15
C LEU A 23 19.97 -9.12 11.18
N ASN A 24 20.23 -8.20 10.24
CA ASN A 24 21.24 -8.32 9.20
C ASN A 24 21.07 -9.55 8.27
N ILE A 25 19.82 -9.89 7.97
CA ILE A 25 19.43 -10.95 7.04
C ILE A 25 18.90 -10.29 5.76
N ASN A 26 19.42 -10.66 4.59
CA ASN A 26 18.85 -10.20 3.33
C ASN A 26 17.44 -10.76 3.15
N ALA A 27 16.57 -10.04 2.44
CA ALA A 27 15.19 -10.48 2.29
C ALA A 27 14.71 -10.40 0.84
N ILE A 28 13.93 -11.38 0.42
CA ILE A 28 13.14 -11.35 -0.81
C ILE A 28 11.68 -11.42 -0.41
N GLY A 29 10.88 -10.49 -0.89
CA GLY A 29 9.43 -10.49 -0.70
C GLY A 29 8.71 -10.43 -2.03
N THR A 30 7.50 -10.99 -2.12
CA THR A 30 6.60 -10.73 -3.24
C THR A 30 5.18 -10.49 -2.73
N ASP A 31 4.48 -9.55 -3.36
CA ASP A 31 3.07 -9.30 -3.14
C ASP A 31 2.42 -8.78 -4.42
N LEU A 32 1.13 -9.04 -4.62
CA LEU A 32 0.41 -8.58 -5.81
C LEU A 32 -0.26 -7.22 -5.58
N ASN A 33 -0.53 -6.83 -4.34
CA ASN A 33 -1.13 -5.55 -4.01
C ASN A 33 -0.12 -4.40 -4.25
N PRO A 34 -0.41 -3.47 -5.19
CA PRO A 34 0.51 -2.38 -5.53
C PRO A 34 0.84 -1.47 -4.35
N LEU A 35 -0.15 -1.14 -3.51
CA LEU A 35 0.06 -0.29 -2.33
C LEU A 35 0.90 -1.00 -1.27
N ALA A 36 0.61 -2.28 -1.01
CA ALA A 36 1.36 -3.06 -0.01
C ALA A 36 2.85 -3.14 -0.37
N LYS A 37 3.15 -3.42 -1.65
CA LYS A 37 4.52 -3.36 -2.17
C LYS A 37 5.17 -2.00 -2.02
N LEU A 38 4.46 -0.91 -2.36
CA LEU A 38 5.00 0.44 -2.23
C LEU A 38 5.40 0.72 -0.76
N ILE A 39 4.60 0.25 0.19
CA ILE A 39 4.90 0.35 1.63
C ILE A 39 6.14 -0.49 1.96
N ALA A 40 6.19 -1.75 1.52
CA ALA A 40 7.32 -2.65 1.77
C ALA A 40 8.65 -2.11 1.21
N ILE A 41 8.62 -1.57 -0.03
CA ILE A 41 9.76 -0.92 -0.67
C ILE A 41 10.19 0.29 0.16
N THR A 42 9.25 1.16 0.53
CA THR A 42 9.55 2.38 1.31
C THR A 42 10.14 2.05 2.67
N LYS A 43 9.54 1.12 3.43
CA LYS A 43 10.01 0.72 4.77
C LYS A 43 11.41 0.11 4.78
N THR A 44 11.81 -0.53 3.68
CA THR A 44 13.12 -1.20 3.55
C THR A 44 14.17 -0.35 2.84
N THR A 45 13.80 0.85 2.38
CA THR A 45 14.70 1.75 1.63
C THR A 45 15.33 2.79 2.56
N LEU A 46 16.66 2.90 2.48
CA LEU A 46 17.40 3.95 3.18
C LEU A 46 17.33 5.28 2.42
N ILE A 47 16.96 6.33 3.13
CA ILE A 47 16.93 7.72 2.66
C ILE A 47 17.86 8.54 3.56
N LYS A 48 18.64 9.46 2.96
CA LYS A 48 19.47 10.40 3.71
C LYS A 48 18.55 11.38 4.44
N ILE A 49 18.63 11.41 5.77
CA ILE A 49 17.72 12.23 6.60
C ILE A 49 17.83 13.72 6.27
N GLN A 50 19.05 14.24 6.04
CA GLN A 50 19.18 15.66 5.69
C GLN A 50 18.46 16.00 4.38
N THR A 51 18.55 15.13 3.37
CA THR A 51 17.85 15.34 2.10
C THR A 51 16.33 15.26 2.30
N LEU A 52 15.84 14.27 3.05
CA LEU A 52 14.42 14.17 3.38
C LEU A 52 13.89 15.42 4.09
N ASP A 53 14.65 15.96 5.04
CA ASP A 53 14.28 17.14 5.82
C ASP A 53 14.10 18.40 4.97
N LEU A 54 14.87 18.54 3.89
CA LEU A 54 14.72 19.65 2.94
C LEU A 54 13.36 19.57 2.23
N TYR A 55 12.96 18.39 1.75
CA TYR A 55 11.65 18.18 1.14
C TYR A 55 10.50 18.34 2.14
N LEU A 56 10.68 17.89 3.39
CA LEU A 56 9.66 18.07 4.43
C LEU A 56 9.44 19.55 4.75
N ARG A 57 10.51 20.34 4.81
CA ARG A 57 10.43 21.80 5.01
C ARG A 57 9.75 22.50 3.84
N ASP A 58 10.20 22.21 2.62
CA ASP A 58 9.62 22.77 1.40
C ASP A 58 8.12 22.43 1.26
N PHE A 59 7.73 21.19 1.57
CA PHE A 59 6.34 20.80 1.63
C PHE A 59 5.54 21.57 2.70
N HIS A 60 6.08 21.69 3.91
CA HIS A 60 5.44 22.45 4.99
C HIS A 60 5.22 23.91 4.60
N ASP A 61 6.23 24.57 4.02
CA ASP A 61 6.14 25.96 3.59
C ASP A 61 5.07 26.13 2.50
N LEU A 62 5.03 25.20 1.53
CA LEU A 62 3.96 25.17 0.54
C LEU A 62 2.58 24.99 1.19
N MET A 63 2.41 24.04 2.12
CA MET A 63 1.11 23.81 2.77
C MET A 63 0.69 25.02 3.60
N PHE A 64 1.63 25.69 4.27
CA PHE A 64 1.40 26.93 4.99
C PHE A 64 0.83 28.01 4.06
N THR A 65 1.44 28.25 2.90
CA THR A 65 0.93 29.26 1.94
C THR A 65 -0.52 28.98 1.49
N TYR A 66 -0.90 27.71 1.32
CA TYR A 66 -2.28 27.34 0.99
C TYR A 66 -3.24 27.51 2.17
N LYS A 67 -2.82 27.16 3.40
CA LYS A 67 -3.64 27.33 4.62
C LYS A 67 -3.99 28.80 4.89
N PHE A 68 -3.07 29.72 4.62
CA PHE A 68 -3.26 31.15 4.85
C PHE A 68 -3.83 31.90 3.63
N GLY A 69 -4.21 31.20 2.56
CA GLY A 69 -4.80 31.83 1.36
C GLY A 69 -3.86 32.76 0.60
N ILE A 70 -2.55 32.66 0.82
CA ILE A 70 -1.52 33.52 0.22
C ILE A 70 -1.30 33.13 -1.25
N ASN A 71 -1.57 31.88 -1.62
CA ASN A 71 -1.54 31.43 -3.01
C ASN A 71 -2.86 31.69 -3.73
N SER A 72 -2.85 32.64 -4.67
CA SER A 72 -3.97 32.90 -5.57
C SER A 72 -4.04 31.84 -6.68
N ARG A 73 -5.20 31.16 -6.76
CA ARG A 73 -5.77 30.42 -7.90
C ARG A 73 -4.77 29.97 -8.99
N LYS A 74 -3.95 28.95 -8.71
CA LYS A 74 -3.49 28.07 -9.79
C LYS A 74 -4.65 27.16 -10.19
N SER A 75 -4.79 26.91 -11.49
CA SER A 75 -5.71 25.88 -11.99
C SER A 75 -5.23 24.51 -11.50
N ILE A 76 -5.78 24.03 -10.40
CA ILE A 76 -5.46 22.71 -9.86
C ILE A 76 -6.20 21.67 -10.68
N VAL A 77 -5.45 20.76 -11.29
CA VAL A 77 -6.03 19.63 -12.02
C VAL A 77 -6.38 18.55 -11.03
N ILE A 78 -7.68 18.39 -10.75
CA ILE A 78 -8.18 17.29 -9.93
C ILE A 78 -8.18 16.02 -10.80
N PRO A 79 -7.55 14.91 -10.35
CA PRO A 79 -7.63 13.64 -11.05
C PRO A 79 -9.07 13.18 -11.25
N SER A 80 -9.34 12.56 -12.41
CA SER A 80 -10.63 11.95 -12.70
C SER A 80 -10.52 10.43 -12.59
N PHE A 81 -11.35 9.83 -11.75
CA PHE A 81 -11.53 8.38 -11.70
C PHE A 81 -12.94 8.02 -11.25
N LYS A 82 -13.32 6.77 -11.52
CA LYS A 82 -14.66 6.24 -11.23
C LYS A 82 -15.06 6.51 -9.77
N ASN A 83 -16.20 7.19 -9.61
CA ASN A 83 -16.84 7.49 -8.34
C ASN A 83 -16.04 8.41 -7.39
N ILE A 84 -15.14 9.27 -7.89
CA ILE A 84 -14.40 10.20 -7.02
C ILE A 84 -15.33 11.08 -6.15
N ASP A 85 -16.40 11.62 -6.73
CA ASP A 85 -17.39 12.47 -6.03
C ASP A 85 -18.26 11.72 -5.02
N TYR A 86 -18.28 10.39 -5.11
CA TYR A 86 -18.96 9.54 -4.13
C TYR A 86 -18.13 9.37 -2.85
N TRP A 87 -16.81 9.54 -2.93
CA TRP A 87 -15.89 9.28 -1.82
C TRP A 87 -15.28 10.54 -1.20
N PHE A 88 -15.30 11.67 -1.90
CA PHE A 88 -14.60 12.88 -1.47
C PHE A 88 -15.46 14.13 -1.70
N SER A 89 -15.41 15.06 -0.74
CA SER A 89 -15.93 16.41 -0.93
C SER A 89 -15.06 17.19 -1.92
N ASN A 90 -15.61 18.25 -2.52
CA ASN A 90 -14.85 19.08 -3.46
C ASN A 90 -13.61 19.73 -2.83
N ASP A 91 -13.73 20.22 -1.59
CA ASP A 91 -12.63 20.79 -0.83
C ASP A 91 -11.50 19.76 -0.60
N VAL A 92 -11.84 18.53 -0.18
CA VAL A 92 -10.86 17.47 0.02
C VAL A 92 -10.17 17.11 -1.29
N LYS A 93 -10.91 16.99 -2.41
CA LYS A 93 -10.32 16.71 -3.73
C LYS A 93 -9.28 17.76 -4.12
N ILE A 94 -9.58 19.05 -3.91
CA ILE A 94 -8.65 20.15 -4.21
C ILE A 94 -7.37 20.02 -3.37
N LYS A 95 -7.51 19.82 -2.05
CA LYS A 95 -6.37 19.67 -1.13
C LYS A 95 -5.51 18.45 -1.47
N LEU A 96 -6.13 17.30 -1.77
CA LEU A 96 -5.42 16.10 -2.20
C LEU A 96 -4.73 16.28 -3.55
N ALA A 97 -5.34 17.00 -4.49
CA ALA A 97 -4.72 17.30 -5.78
C ALA A 97 -3.49 18.20 -5.64
N ILE A 98 -3.51 19.20 -4.75
CA ILE A 98 -2.33 20.02 -4.42
C ILE A 98 -1.19 19.15 -3.89
N ILE A 99 -1.48 18.25 -2.93
CA ILE A 99 -0.47 17.33 -2.39
C ILE A 99 0.08 16.44 -3.51
N LYS A 100 -0.79 15.86 -4.34
CA LYS A 100 -0.37 15.00 -5.47
C LYS A 100 0.54 15.77 -6.43
N GLU A 101 0.21 17.00 -6.79
CA GLU A 101 1.03 17.83 -7.68
C GLU A 101 2.44 18.06 -7.10
N TYR A 102 2.55 18.30 -5.80
CA TYR A 102 3.85 18.39 -5.13
C TYR A 102 4.64 17.07 -5.25
N ILE A 103 3.99 15.95 -4.91
CA ILE A 103 4.61 14.62 -4.92
C ILE A 103 5.14 14.27 -6.31
N GLU A 104 4.39 14.60 -7.37
CA GLU A 104 4.80 14.26 -8.73
C GLU A 104 6.02 15.07 -9.21
N LYS A 105 6.27 16.25 -8.64
CA LYS A 105 7.46 17.09 -8.91
C LYS A 105 8.73 16.62 -8.20
N ILE A 106 8.64 15.69 -7.25
CA ILE A 106 9.82 15.15 -6.56
C ILE A 106 10.60 14.26 -7.54
N ASP A 107 11.88 14.54 -7.79
CA ASP A 107 12.69 13.72 -8.71
C ASP A 107 13.26 12.46 -8.03
N ASP A 108 13.65 12.56 -6.76
CA ASP A 108 14.17 11.40 -6.00
C ASP A 108 13.04 10.40 -5.74
N VAL A 109 13.10 9.25 -6.43
CA VAL A 109 12.08 8.19 -6.36
C VAL A 109 11.87 7.68 -4.92
N LYS A 110 12.91 7.65 -4.08
CA LYS A 110 12.79 7.15 -2.71
C LYS A 110 12.01 8.14 -1.86
N ILE A 111 12.29 9.43 -2.02
CA ILE A 111 11.57 10.51 -1.35
C ILE A 111 10.14 10.59 -1.89
N LYS A 112 9.94 10.49 -3.21
CA LYS A 112 8.60 10.41 -3.82
C LYS A 112 7.79 9.27 -3.21
N ASN A 113 8.37 8.08 -3.09
CA ASN A 113 7.70 6.92 -2.49
C ASN A 113 7.38 7.17 -1.00
N PHE A 114 8.31 7.76 -0.24
CA PHE A 114 8.08 8.14 1.15
C PHE A 114 6.85 9.06 1.30
N PHE A 115 6.74 10.08 0.45
CA PHE A 115 5.57 10.95 0.42
C PHE A 115 4.30 10.23 -0.07
N LYS A 116 4.40 9.36 -1.08
CA LYS A 116 3.26 8.56 -1.56
C LYS A 116 2.66 7.69 -0.46
N ILE A 117 3.46 7.16 0.47
CA ILE A 117 2.94 6.41 1.62
C ILE A 117 2.14 7.29 2.57
N ALA A 118 2.69 8.43 3.00
CA ALA A 118 1.94 9.38 3.82
C ALA A 118 0.65 9.82 3.12
N PHE A 119 0.73 10.11 1.83
CA PHE A 119 -0.41 10.50 1.00
C PHE A 119 -1.49 9.40 0.94
N SER A 120 -1.08 8.14 0.76
CA SER A 120 -2.00 7.01 0.68
C SER A 120 -2.90 6.87 1.90
N GLU A 121 -2.36 7.17 3.08
CA GLU A 121 -3.09 7.14 4.35
C GLU A 121 -3.88 8.43 4.56
N THR A 122 -3.36 9.59 4.17
CA THR A 122 -4.11 10.86 4.15
C THR A 122 -5.37 10.76 3.29
N ILE A 123 -5.29 10.13 2.11
CA ILE A 123 -6.43 9.87 1.23
C ILE A 123 -7.51 9.08 1.97
N ARG A 124 -7.10 8.03 2.68
CA ARG A 124 -8.04 7.19 3.41
C ARG A 124 -8.73 7.98 4.52
N ASP A 125 -7.96 8.67 5.34
CA ASP A 125 -8.50 9.45 6.47
C ASP A 125 -9.35 10.64 6.05
N SER A 126 -9.15 11.15 4.83
CA SER A 126 -9.91 12.27 4.28
C SER A 126 -11.09 11.84 3.41
N SER A 127 -11.27 10.54 3.19
CA SER A 127 -12.38 9.99 2.41
C SER A 127 -13.61 9.78 3.28
N TRP A 128 -14.79 9.74 2.66
CA TRP A 128 -16.05 9.37 3.30
C TRP A 128 -16.16 7.86 3.57
N THR A 129 -15.07 7.21 3.98
CA THR A 129 -15.05 5.79 4.30
C THR A 129 -15.23 5.57 5.80
N SER A 130 -15.90 4.50 6.20
CA SER A 130 -16.02 4.12 7.61
C SER A 130 -14.75 3.42 8.07
N ASN A 131 -13.93 4.09 8.88
CA ASN A 131 -12.64 3.56 9.35
C ASN A 131 -12.74 2.38 10.34
N SER A 132 -13.96 2.03 10.80
CA SER A 132 -14.21 0.89 11.67
C SER A 132 -14.34 -0.45 10.94
N GLU A 133 -14.41 -0.44 9.60
CA GLU A 133 -14.70 -1.62 8.78
C GLU A 133 -13.47 -2.06 7.98
N PHE A 134 -13.31 -3.38 7.79
CA PHE A 134 -12.28 -3.95 6.91
C PHE A 134 -12.64 -3.81 5.43
N LYS A 135 -13.93 -3.60 5.12
CA LYS A 135 -14.44 -3.36 3.77
C LYS A 135 -14.56 -1.87 3.50
N LEU A 136 -14.54 -1.51 2.22
CA LEU A 136 -14.70 -0.11 1.81
C LEU A 136 -16.17 0.29 1.89
N VAL A 137 -16.59 0.72 3.08
CA VAL A 137 -17.96 1.14 3.40
C VAL A 137 -18.02 2.66 3.47
N ARG A 138 -19.05 3.27 2.88
CA ARG A 138 -19.25 4.72 2.98
C ARG A 138 -19.83 5.10 4.35
N MET A 139 -19.41 6.25 4.87
CA MET A 139 -20.01 6.84 6.07
C MET A 139 -21.52 7.08 5.89
N LYS A 140 -22.26 6.95 7.00
CA LYS A 140 -23.69 7.29 7.04
C LYS A 140 -23.90 8.80 6.80
N GLN A 141 -25.02 9.18 6.18
CA GLN A 141 -25.32 10.57 5.84
C GLN A 141 -25.23 11.53 7.04
N SER A 142 -25.65 11.10 8.22
CA SER A 142 -25.58 11.90 9.45
C SER A 142 -24.15 12.31 9.84
N LYS A 143 -23.14 11.50 9.50
CA LYS A 143 -21.72 11.81 9.77
C LYS A 143 -21.07 12.64 8.67
N LEU A 144 -21.61 12.62 7.44
CA LEU A 144 -21.04 13.36 6.31
C LEU A 144 -21.05 14.86 6.53
N ASN A 145 -22.13 15.40 7.10
CA ASN A 145 -22.32 16.84 7.30
C ASN A 145 -21.32 17.43 8.30
N SER A 146 -20.86 16.64 9.28
CA SER A 146 -19.86 17.05 10.27
C SER A 146 -18.44 16.63 9.91
N PHE A 147 -18.24 15.92 8.79
CA PHE A 147 -16.93 15.40 8.41
C PHE A 147 -16.13 16.47 7.66
N ASN A 148 -15.19 17.09 8.37
CA ASN A 148 -14.30 18.13 7.85
C ASN A 148 -12.84 17.81 8.22
N PRO A 149 -12.16 16.92 7.48
CA PRO A 149 -10.81 16.49 7.80
C PRO A 149 -9.78 17.60 7.52
N ASP A 150 -8.81 17.78 8.42
CA ASP A 150 -7.62 18.58 8.13
C ASP A 150 -6.64 17.77 7.26
N VAL A 151 -6.87 17.82 5.94
CA VAL A 151 -6.09 17.06 4.95
C VAL A 151 -4.59 17.39 5.03
N PHE A 152 -4.24 18.67 5.17
CA PHE A 152 -2.85 19.10 5.19
C PHE A 152 -2.18 18.74 6.52
N GLY A 153 -2.81 19.02 7.65
CA GLY A 153 -2.29 18.62 8.96
C GLY A 153 -2.16 17.09 9.09
N SER A 154 -3.12 16.34 8.55
CA SER A 154 -3.07 14.88 8.48
C SER A 154 -1.85 14.37 7.69
N MET A 155 -1.54 15.02 6.56
CA MET A 155 -0.35 14.71 5.76
C MET A 155 0.95 15.03 6.50
N GLU A 156 1.05 16.22 7.10
CA GLU A 156 2.23 16.66 7.86
C GLU A 156 2.50 15.74 9.06
N PHE A 157 1.46 15.39 9.80
CA PHE A 157 1.55 14.45 10.92
C PHE A 157 2.10 13.09 10.47
N LYS A 158 1.58 12.54 9.37
CA LYS A 158 2.03 11.24 8.85
C LYS A 158 3.46 11.28 8.33
N LEU A 159 3.86 12.34 7.64
CA LEU A 159 5.23 12.54 7.21
C LEU A 159 6.19 12.58 8.41
N SER A 160 5.85 13.34 9.45
CA SER A 160 6.62 13.42 10.69
C SER A 160 6.73 12.07 11.41
N ARG A 161 5.59 11.37 11.58
CA ARG A 161 5.55 10.02 12.17
C ARG A 161 6.42 9.03 11.37
N ASN A 162 6.29 9.03 10.05
CA ASN A 162 7.05 8.12 9.17
C ASN A 162 8.56 8.45 9.21
N ARG A 163 8.92 9.72 9.36
CA ARG A 163 10.31 10.17 9.47
C ARG A 163 10.94 9.62 10.75
N ASN A 164 10.24 9.69 11.87
CA ASN A 164 10.71 9.12 13.13
C ASN A 164 10.93 7.61 13.00
N GLY A 165 9.97 6.89 12.41
CA GLY A 165 10.13 5.45 12.14
C GLY A 165 11.32 5.13 11.23
N LEU A 166 11.61 5.96 10.22
CA LEU A 166 12.81 5.81 9.39
C LEU A 166 14.10 6.05 10.19
N VAL A 167 14.12 7.06 11.05
CA VAL A 167 15.28 7.34 11.93
C VAL A 167 15.54 6.16 12.86
N ASP A 168 14.50 5.60 13.47
CA ASP A 168 14.61 4.44 14.36
C ASP A 168 15.10 3.21 13.58
N PHE A 169 14.55 2.95 12.39
CA PHE A 169 15.01 1.88 11.51
C PHE A 169 16.50 2.02 11.14
N ILE A 170 16.95 3.23 10.79
CA ILE A 170 18.36 3.50 10.45
C ILE A 170 19.27 3.26 11.66
N LYS A 171 18.86 3.70 12.86
CA LYS A 171 19.65 3.54 14.09
C LYS A 171 19.76 2.07 14.51
N SER A 172 18.69 1.30 14.37
CA SER A 172 18.64 -0.10 14.80
C SER A 172 19.25 -1.08 13.80
N LYS A 173 19.45 -0.68 12.55
CA LYS A 173 19.98 -1.56 11.50
C LYS A 173 21.48 -1.80 11.68
N ILE A 174 21.88 -3.04 11.93
CA ILE A 174 23.28 -3.48 12.24
C ILE A 174 24.18 -3.59 10.97
N ASN A 175 23.72 -3.06 9.83
CA ASN A 175 24.40 -2.83 8.53
C ASN A 175 24.36 -3.95 7.49
N GLY A 176 24.10 -3.56 6.22
CA GLY A 176 24.40 -4.34 5.00
C GLY A 176 23.22 -5.03 4.34
N ALA A 177 22.30 -5.59 5.12
CA ALA A 177 21.15 -6.32 4.60
C ALA A 177 20.27 -5.47 3.66
N LYS A 178 19.83 -6.10 2.56
CA LYS A 178 18.96 -5.50 1.55
C LYS A 178 17.72 -6.33 1.35
N SER A 179 16.61 -5.66 1.06
CA SER A 179 15.37 -6.30 0.63
C SER A 179 15.14 -6.11 -0.87
N LYS A 180 14.65 -7.15 -1.54
CA LYS A 180 14.14 -7.08 -2.91
C LYS A 180 12.67 -7.47 -2.90
N ILE A 181 11.81 -6.59 -3.42
CA ILE A 181 10.35 -6.77 -3.42
C ILE A 181 9.90 -6.96 -4.87
N TYR A 182 9.10 -8.00 -5.11
CA TYR A 182 8.63 -8.41 -6.43
C TYR A 182 7.10 -8.49 -6.50
N SER A 183 6.57 -8.94 -7.64
CA SER A 183 5.14 -9.00 -7.95
C SER A 183 4.75 -10.27 -8.70
N PHE A 184 5.49 -11.37 -8.48
CA PHE A 184 5.14 -12.66 -9.08
C PHE A 184 4.16 -13.42 -8.17
N ASN A 185 3.28 -14.18 -8.80
CA ASN A 185 2.32 -15.04 -8.13
C ASN A 185 2.97 -16.39 -7.80
N THR A 186 3.16 -16.65 -6.51
CA THR A 186 3.81 -17.87 -5.99
C THR A 186 2.97 -19.12 -6.19
N VAL A 187 1.64 -19.00 -6.31
CA VAL A 187 0.74 -20.11 -6.67
C VAL A 187 0.99 -20.58 -8.10
N SER A 188 1.31 -19.64 -9.01
CA SER A 188 1.62 -19.98 -10.40
C SER A 188 3.04 -20.55 -10.52
N ARG A 189 4.05 -19.79 -10.08
CA ARG A 189 5.46 -20.20 -10.15
C ARG A 189 6.35 -19.26 -9.35
N ILE A 190 7.39 -19.81 -8.71
CA ILE A 190 8.53 -19.04 -8.23
C ILE A 190 9.58 -18.93 -9.36
N PRO A 191 9.91 -17.73 -9.87
CA PRO A 191 10.84 -17.59 -10.99
C PRO A 191 12.28 -17.91 -10.59
N LYS A 192 12.89 -18.91 -11.26
CA LYS A 192 14.27 -19.38 -10.98
C LYS A 192 15.34 -18.31 -11.21
N ASN A 193 15.06 -17.32 -12.07
CA ASN A 193 15.94 -16.18 -12.33
C ASN A 193 15.90 -15.12 -11.20
N ILE A 194 14.90 -15.17 -10.32
CA ILE A 194 14.78 -14.30 -9.14
C ILE A 194 15.29 -15.04 -7.90
N ILE A 195 14.84 -16.29 -7.71
CA ILE A 195 15.20 -17.13 -6.56
C ILE A 195 15.82 -18.42 -7.09
N SER A 196 17.10 -18.61 -6.77
CA SER A 196 17.83 -19.84 -7.14
C SER A 196 17.38 -21.02 -6.28
N LEU A 197 17.55 -22.24 -6.81
CA LEU A 197 17.26 -23.45 -6.04
C LEU A 197 18.19 -23.53 -4.82
N ASN A 198 17.66 -23.98 -3.69
CA ASN A 198 18.39 -24.17 -2.43
C ASN A 198 19.14 -22.90 -1.93
N SER A 199 18.66 -21.70 -2.29
CA SER A 199 19.31 -20.44 -1.89
C SER A 199 18.68 -19.76 -0.66
N ILE A 200 17.51 -20.22 -0.21
CA ILE A 200 16.75 -19.59 0.87
C ILE A 200 17.04 -20.32 2.18
N ASP A 201 17.44 -19.60 3.23
CA ASP A 201 17.71 -20.17 4.56
C ASP A 201 16.46 -20.18 5.45
N LEU A 202 15.57 -19.20 5.26
CA LEU A 202 14.38 -19.01 6.08
C LEU A 202 13.19 -18.60 5.21
N ILE A 203 12.06 -19.29 5.36
CA ILE A 203 10.77 -18.86 4.81
C ILE A 203 9.91 -18.40 5.97
N LEU A 204 9.51 -17.13 5.95
CA LEU A 204 8.54 -16.56 6.89
C LEU A 204 7.36 -16.07 6.08
N THR A 205 6.16 -16.53 6.41
CA THR A 205 5.02 -16.29 5.55
C THR A 205 3.72 -16.18 6.32
N SER A 206 2.81 -15.37 5.79
CA SER A 206 1.39 -15.37 6.16
C SER A 206 0.62 -16.28 5.21
N PRO A 207 -0.58 -16.77 5.56
CA PRO A 207 -1.42 -17.45 4.57
C PRO A 207 -1.68 -16.52 3.37
N PRO A 208 -1.86 -17.07 2.14
CA PRO A 208 -2.23 -16.26 0.97
C PRO A 208 -3.51 -15.47 1.23
N TYR A 209 -3.76 -14.44 0.42
CA TYR A 209 -5.01 -13.69 0.47
C TYR A 209 -6.19 -14.68 0.44
N GLY A 210 -7.03 -14.66 1.48
CA GLY A 210 -8.26 -15.44 1.51
C GLY A 210 -9.20 -15.00 0.37
N ASP A 211 -10.29 -15.74 0.14
CA ASP A 211 -11.30 -15.30 -0.81
C ASP A 211 -11.81 -13.90 -0.42
N SER A 212 -11.47 -12.90 -1.22
CA SER A 212 -11.76 -11.49 -0.94
C SER A 212 -13.26 -11.19 -0.88
N ARG A 213 -14.10 -12.09 -1.41
CA ARG A 213 -15.56 -12.01 -1.33
C ARG A 213 -16.09 -12.41 0.05
N THR A 214 -15.42 -13.34 0.74
CA THR A 214 -15.89 -13.94 2.00
C THR A 214 -15.03 -13.60 3.23
N THR A 215 -13.77 -13.21 3.03
CA THR A 215 -12.81 -12.91 4.11
C THR A 215 -12.48 -11.41 4.17
N VAL A 216 -11.25 -11.02 3.84
CA VAL A 216 -10.75 -9.64 3.92
C VAL A 216 -10.52 -9.11 2.50
N ALA A 217 -11.17 -8.00 2.17
CA ALA A 217 -11.08 -7.39 0.84
C ALA A 217 -9.90 -6.40 0.77
N TYR A 218 -8.67 -6.93 0.70
CA TYR A 218 -7.43 -6.13 0.69
C TYR A 218 -7.32 -5.18 -0.50
N GLY A 219 -7.85 -5.55 -1.67
CA GLY A 219 -7.96 -4.67 -2.83
C GLY A 219 -8.93 -3.52 -2.56
N GLN A 220 -10.12 -3.80 -2.00
CA GLN A 220 -11.07 -2.74 -1.61
C GLN A 220 -10.46 -1.74 -0.62
N PHE A 221 -9.74 -2.24 0.38
CA PHE A 221 -9.07 -1.40 1.39
C PHE A 221 -8.07 -0.42 0.77
N SER A 222 -7.31 -0.86 -0.23
CA SER A 222 -6.29 -0.06 -0.91
C SER A 222 -6.81 0.71 -2.13
N ARG A 223 -8.09 0.54 -2.49
CA ARG A 223 -8.66 1.01 -3.78
C ARG A 223 -8.53 2.52 -3.98
N LEU A 224 -9.01 3.33 -3.03
CA LEU A 224 -9.00 4.79 -3.19
C LEU A 224 -7.56 5.32 -3.29
N SER A 225 -6.66 4.82 -2.44
CA SER A 225 -5.25 5.20 -2.48
C SER A 225 -4.60 4.78 -3.81
N ASN A 226 -4.87 3.57 -4.30
CA ASN A 226 -4.37 3.11 -5.60
C ASN A 226 -4.91 3.97 -6.76
N GLN A 227 -6.18 4.39 -6.73
CA GLN A 227 -6.76 5.28 -7.75
C GLN A 227 -6.08 6.65 -7.76
N TRP A 228 -5.84 7.25 -6.59
CA TRP A 228 -5.13 8.52 -6.46
C TRP A 228 -3.64 8.43 -6.81
N LEU A 229 -3.03 7.25 -6.67
CA LEU A 229 -1.64 6.97 -7.03
C LEU A 229 -1.47 6.49 -8.49
N ASP A 230 -2.52 6.64 -9.32
CA ASP A 230 -2.53 6.27 -10.74
C ASP A 230 -2.19 4.79 -11.02
N VAL A 231 -2.51 3.91 -10.07
CA VAL A 231 -2.34 2.46 -10.25
C VAL A 231 -3.34 1.95 -11.28
N LYS A 232 -2.83 1.35 -12.36
CA LYS A 232 -3.66 0.69 -13.38
C LYS A 232 -4.50 -0.41 -12.75
N ASP A 233 -5.76 -0.49 -13.16
CA ASP A 233 -6.73 -1.48 -12.66
C ASP A 233 -6.87 -1.52 -11.13
N ALA A 234 -6.70 -0.37 -10.45
CA ALA A 234 -6.84 -0.24 -9.00
C ALA A 234 -8.14 -0.83 -8.42
N SER A 235 -9.22 -0.87 -9.22
CA SER A 235 -10.51 -1.44 -8.80
C SER A 235 -10.57 -2.97 -8.86
N ASN A 236 -9.65 -3.61 -9.59
CA ASN A 236 -9.63 -5.05 -9.85
C ASN A 236 -8.46 -5.76 -9.15
N VAL A 237 -7.77 -5.09 -8.21
CA VAL A 237 -6.66 -5.68 -7.46
C VAL A 237 -7.07 -7.03 -6.88
N ASP A 238 -8.25 -7.13 -6.24
CA ASP A 238 -8.78 -8.36 -5.64
C ASP A 238 -8.93 -9.54 -6.62
N ASN A 239 -9.17 -9.29 -7.92
CA ASN A 239 -9.24 -10.36 -8.94
C ASN A 239 -7.85 -10.91 -9.30
N ASN A 240 -6.82 -10.07 -9.13
CA ASN A 240 -5.45 -10.40 -9.41
C ASN A 240 -4.72 -10.96 -8.18
N LEU A 241 -5.24 -10.72 -6.96
CA LEU A 241 -4.67 -11.27 -5.73
C LEU A 241 -4.76 -12.81 -5.73
N MET A 242 -3.82 -13.43 -5.02
CA MET A 242 -3.72 -14.88 -4.92
C MET A 242 -4.81 -15.41 -3.98
N GLY A 243 -5.82 -16.08 -4.51
CA GLY A 243 -6.93 -16.65 -3.71
C GLY A 243 -7.74 -17.67 -4.51
N GLY A 244 -8.73 -18.28 -3.85
CA GLY A 244 -9.60 -19.28 -4.46
C GLY A 244 -10.38 -18.69 -5.64
N ARG A 245 -10.29 -19.34 -6.81
CA ARG A 245 -11.20 -19.08 -7.93
C ARG A 245 -12.32 -20.11 -7.84
N LYS A 246 -13.57 -19.69 -8.09
CA LYS A 246 -14.64 -20.66 -8.34
C LYS A 246 -14.25 -21.48 -9.57
N GLN A 247 -14.05 -22.77 -9.38
CA GLN A 247 -14.01 -23.72 -10.49
C GLN A 247 -15.42 -24.25 -10.69
N GLU A 248 -15.83 -24.37 -11.95
CA GLU A 248 -16.99 -25.18 -12.32
C GLU A 248 -16.78 -26.61 -11.79
N PRO A 249 -17.78 -27.25 -11.17
CA PRO A 249 -17.66 -28.60 -10.63
C PRO A 249 -17.65 -29.61 -11.77
N HIS A 250 -16.53 -29.71 -12.46
CA HIS A 250 -16.31 -30.72 -13.50
C HIS A 250 -15.29 -31.77 -13.08
N TYR A 251 -14.90 -31.79 -11.81
CA TYR A 251 -14.00 -32.81 -11.28
C TYR A 251 -14.82 -33.99 -10.74
N LYS A 252 -14.72 -35.14 -11.41
CA LYS A 252 -15.20 -36.41 -10.88
C LYS A 252 -14.10 -37.04 -10.03
N PHE A 253 -14.36 -37.22 -8.75
CA PHE A 253 -13.45 -37.85 -7.81
C PHE A 253 -13.48 -39.39 -7.94
N GLY A 254 -14.38 -39.93 -8.76
CA GLY A 254 -14.56 -41.38 -8.93
C GLY A 254 -15.32 -42.01 -7.76
N VAL A 255 -15.88 -41.20 -6.88
CA VAL A 255 -16.67 -41.62 -5.72
C VAL A 255 -18.12 -41.23 -5.98
N LYS A 256 -18.95 -42.21 -6.33
CA LYS A 256 -20.32 -42.00 -6.81
C LYS A 256 -21.17 -41.10 -5.91
N ALA A 257 -21.07 -41.25 -4.58
CA ALA A 257 -21.81 -40.45 -3.62
C ALA A 257 -21.37 -38.97 -3.58
N LEU A 258 -20.06 -38.73 -3.71
CA LEU A 258 -19.50 -37.38 -3.73
C LEU A 258 -19.80 -36.69 -5.06
N ASP A 259 -19.62 -37.42 -6.16
CA ASP A 259 -19.84 -36.91 -7.52
C ASP A 259 -21.32 -36.58 -7.77
N SER A 260 -22.28 -37.30 -7.16
CA SER A 260 -23.70 -36.94 -7.24
C SER A 260 -24.04 -35.67 -6.47
N LEU A 261 -23.49 -35.49 -5.27
CA LEU A 261 -23.72 -34.30 -4.44
C LEU A 261 -23.16 -33.02 -5.06
N LEU A 262 -22.05 -33.13 -5.79
CA LEU A 262 -21.43 -32.00 -6.48
C LEU A 262 -22.11 -31.64 -7.82
N HIS A 263 -22.90 -32.56 -8.40
CA HIS A 263 -23.62 -32.32 -9.65
C HIS A 263 -24.93 -31.54 -9.45
N ASP A 264 -25.50 -31.58 -8.23
CA ASP A 264 -26.77 -30.93 -7.87
C ASP A 264 -26.59 -29.52 -7.26
N MET A 265 -25.35 -29.01 -7.17
CA MET A 265 -25.00 -27.65 -6.69
C MET A 265 -24.61 -26.70 -7.82
#